data_AF-A0A0B7MQX6-F1
#
_entry.id   AF-A0A0B7MQX6-F1
#
_cell.length_a   1.000
_cell.length_b   1.000
_cell.length_c   1.000
_cell.angle_alpha   90.00
_cell.angle_beta   90.00
_cell.angle_gamma   90.00
#
_symmetry.space_group_name_H-M   'P 1'
#
loop_
_entity.id
_entity.type
_entity.pdbx_description
1 polymer ?
#
loop_
_entity_poly.entity_id
_entity_poly.type
_entity_poly.pdbx_seq_one_letter_code
_entity_poly.pdbx_strand_id
1 'polypeptide(L)'
;MDYFNQNHTLRKVKYLPQDFKMDDMEKVFGFPYVPYGPHFTDSHGFFYLKNSQSEGAVDIQGYDYLFGSMLPYGERSTDSTGSSGSTIDAKYDYQSSVVRVYSHGLLLYKKDLNPFVRELFDKHQPSEEEKSIPPEEMTLVEENEQVKVKFIFVHIMGQEDMTTGDVKLERAEFYLLIKMK
;
A
#
# COMPACT_ATOMS: atom_id res chain seq x y z
N MET A 1 7.26 -20.62 -19.23
CA MET A 1 8.41 -21.55 -19.19
C MET A 1 9.29 -21.29 -17.98
N ASP A 2 9.41 -20.03 -17.54
CA ASP A 2 10.14 -19.56 -16.35
C ASP A 2 9.82 -20.32 -15.08
N TYR A 3 8.53 -20.44 -14.76
CA TYR A 3 8.10 -21.19 -13.58
C TYR A 3 8.68 -22.61 -13.56
N PHE A 4 8.65 -23.32 -14.69
CA PHE A 4 9.19 -24.68 -14.79
C PHE A 4 10.72 -24.70 -14.82
N ASN A 5 11.38 -23.64 -15.26
CA ASN A 5 12.84 -23.51 -15.24
C ASN A 5 13.37 -23.25 -13.83
N GLN A 6 12.63 -22.45 -13.06
CA GLN A 6 13.01 -22.00 -11.73
C GLN A 6 12.59 -22.99 -10.64
N ASN A 7 11.44 -23.64 -10.80
CA ASN A 7 10.84 -24.48 -9.75
C ASN A 7 10.78 -25.97 -10.09
N HIS A 8 11.01 -26.35 -11.36
CA HIS A 8 10.92 -27.73 -11.83
C HIS A 8 12.06 -28.07 -12.80
N THR A 9 12.04 -29.29 -13.38
CA THR A 9 12.95 -29.67 -14.46
C THR A 9 12.17 -29.72 -15.76
N LEU A 10 12.63 -28.99 -16.79
CA LEU A 10 12.01 -28.97 -18.13
C LEU A 10 11.94 -30.36 -18.78
N ARG A 11 12.82 -31.28 -18.38
CA ARG A 11 12.80 -32.71 -18.78
C ARG A 11 11.50 -33.43 -18.43
N LYS A 12 10.72 -32.93 -17.47
CA LYS A 12 9.43 -33.52 -17.08
C LYS A 12 8.30 -33.12 -18.02
N VAL A 13 8.50 -32.16 -18.91
CA VAL A 13 7.50 -31.73 -19.89
C VAL A 13 7.56 -32.68 -21.09
N LYS A 14 6.55 -33.56 -21.19
CA LYS A 14 6.48 -34.67 -22.16
C LYS A 14 6.72 -34.25 -23.62
N TYR A 15 6.33 -33.03 -23.98
CA TYR A 15 6.37 -32.54 -25.36
C TYR A 15 7.62 -31.71 -25.68
N LEU A 16 8.51 -31.51 -24.70
CA LEU A 16 9.79 -30.86 -24.95
C LEU A 16 10.85 -31.88 -25.37
N PRO A 17 11.78 -31.51 -26.27
CA PRO A 17 13.00 -32.26 -26.49
C PRO A 17 13.70 -32.57 -25.16
N GLN A 18 14.30 -33.75 -25.05
CA GLN A 18 14.89 -34.23 -23.78
C GLN A 18 16.02 -33.31 -23.26
N ASP A 19 16.68 -32.59 -24.14
CA ASP A 19 17.74 -31.62 -23.84
C ASP A 19 17.33 -30.16 -24.14
N PHE A 20 16.02 -29.89 -24.15
CA PHE A 20 15.49 -28.55 -24.38
C PHE A 20 16.08 -27.52 -23.40
N LYS A 21 16.60 -26.43 -23.95
CA LYS A 21 17.03 -25.22 -23.24
C LYS A 21 16.14 -24.04 -23.63
N MET A 22 16.14 -22.97 -22.83
CA MET A 22 15.38 -21.76 -23.18
C MET A 22 15.82 -21.14 -24.51
N ASP A 23 17.11 -21.27 -24.85
CA ASP A 23 17.65 -20.82 -26.13
C ASP A 23 17.06 -21.59 -27.33
N ASP A 24 16.48 -22.78 -27.12
CA ASP A 24 15.80 -23.55 -28.15
C ASP A 24 14.34 -23.07 -28.40
N MET A 25 13.84 -22.08 -27.64
CA MET A 25 12.45 -21.61 -27.75
C MET A 25 12.09 -21.15 -29.16
N GLU A 26 12.96 -20.38 -29.81
CA GLU A 26 12.70 -19.89 -31.16
C GLU A 26 12.65 -21.04 -32.17
N LYS A 27 13.53 -22.03 -32.00
CA LYS A 27 13.60 -23.22 -32.86
C LYS A 27 12.43 -24.17 -32.67
N VAL A 28 11.93 -24.34 -31.44
CA VAL A 28 10.89 -25.32 -31.10
C VAL A 28 9.49 -24.73 -31.21
N PHE A 29 9.33 -23.46 -30.83
CA PHE A 29 8.03 -22.80 -30.72
C PHE A 29 7.84 -21.64 -31.70
N GLY A 30 8.89 -21.22 -32.41
CA GLY A 30 8.80 -20.13 -33.41
C GLY A 30 8.84 -18.73 -32.82
N PHE A 31 9.17 -18.57 -31.53
CA PHE A 31 9.36 -17.27 -30.88
C PHE A 31 10.46 -17.34 -29.83
N PRO A 32 11.25 -16.25 -29.65
CA PRO A 32 12.31 -16.23 -28.67
C PRO A 32 11.76 -16.31 -27.24
N TYR A 33 12.58 -16.84 -26.34
CA TYR A 33 12.28 -16.79 -24.92
C TYR A 33 12.23 -15.34 -24.44
N VAL A 34 11.15 -14.96 -23.76
CA VAL A 34 11.05 -13.70 -23.03
C VAL A 34 10.99 -14.06 -21.55
N PRO A 35 12.03 -13.77 -20.76
CA PRO A 35 12.01 -14.06 -19.34
C PRO A 35 10.86 -13.31 -18.67
N TYR A 36 10.10 -14.02 -17.85
CA TYR A 36 9.19 -13.48 -16.87
C TYR A 36 10.02 -12.90 -15.73
N GLY A 37 10.35 -11.63 -15.88
CA GLY A 37 10.85 -10.75 -14.85
C GLY A 37 10.39 -9.34 -15.19
N PRO A 38 10.30 -8.43 -14.21
CA PRO A 38 10.12 -7.03 -14.55
C PRO A 38 11.21 -6.67 -15.56
N HIS A 39 10.83 -6.02 -16.66
CA HIS A 39 11.80 -5.30 -17.45
C HIS A 39 12.53 -4.39 -16.46
N PHE A 40 13.78 -4.69 -16.12
CA PHE A 40 14.65 -3.90 -15.25
C PHE A 40 15.05 -2.58 -15.95
N THR A 41 14.07 -1.92 -16.55
CA THR A 41 14.13 -0.56 -17.07
C THR A 41 13.29 0.39 -16.21
N ASP A 42 12.41 -0.12 -15.35
CA ASP A 42 11.78 0.70 -14.32
C ASP A 42 12.81 0.93 -13.21
N SER A 43 13.26 2.17 -13.09
CA SER A 43 14.11 2.66 -12.00
C SER A 43 13.35 2.73 -10.68
N HIS A 44 12.34 1.88 -10.45
CA HIS A 44 11.47 1.93 -9.28
C HIS A 44 11.72 0.72 -8.37
N GLY A 45 12.24 0.98 -7.17
CA GLY A 45 12.29 0.00 -6.08
C GLY A 45 10.95 -0.05 -5.35
N PHE A 46 10.56 -1.21 -4.85
CA PHE A 46 9.36 -1.36 -4.01
C PHE A 46 9.76 -1.52 -2.56
N PHE A 47 8.95 -1.00 -1.65
CA PHE A 47 9.12 -1.23 -0.22
C PHE A 47 7.79 -1.53 0.48
N TYR A 48 7.91 -2.29 1.57
CA TYR A 48 6.78 -2.75 2.37
C TYR A 48 7.09 -2.54 3.85
N LEU A 49 6.25 -1.79 4.54
CA LEU A 49 6.32 -1.58 5.98
C LEU A 49 5.09 -2.18 6.66
N LYS A 50 5.32 -2.94 7.73
CA LYS A 50 4.25 -3.56 8.54
C LYS A 50 4.37 -3.15 9.99
N ASN A 51 3.24 -2.80 10.59
CA ASN A 51 3.16 -2.58 12.03
C ASN A 51 3.34 -3.92 12.77
N SER A 52 4.33 -3.98 13.66
CA SER A 52 4.71 -5.19 14.41
C SER A 52 3.62 -5.73 15.34
N GLN A 53 2.59 -4.92 15.67
CA GLN A 53 1.47 -5.32 16.54
C GLN A 53 0.10 -5.16 15.87
N SER A 54 0.02 -5.37 14.55
CA SER A 54 -1.19 -5.19 13.73
C SER A 54 -2.38 -6.09 14.10
N GLU A 55 -2.20 -7.13 14.91
CA GLU A 55 -3.22 -8.15 15.22
C GLU A 55 -3.94 -7.95 16.57
N GLY A 56 -3.66 -6.85 17.28
CA GLY A 56 -4.24 -6.54 18.60
C GLY A 56 -5.54 -5.74 18.58
N ALA A 57 -6.13 -5.55 19.77
CA ALA A 57 -7.27 -4.64 19.94
C ALA A 57 -6.85 -3.18 19.70
N VAL A 58 -7.66 -2.42 18.96
CA VAL A 58 -7.46 -0.98 18.75
C VAL A 58 -8.11 -0.22 19.90
N ASP A 59 -7.31 0.46 20.71
CA ASP A 59 -7.82 1.36 21.76
C ASP A 59 -8.37 2.64 21.15
N ILE A 60 -9.70 2.80 21.27
CA ILE A 60 -10.44 3.98 20.80
C ILE A 60 -10.81 4.93 21.93
N GLN A 61 -10.38 4.68 23.18
CA GLN A 61 -10.77 5.50 24.32
C GLN A 61 -10.40 6.97 24.09
N GLY A 62 -11.38 7.85 24.29
CA GLY A 62 -11.23 9.29 24.08
C GLY A 62 -11.37 9.76 22.63
N TYR A 63 -11.74 8.87 21.71
CA TYR A 63 -12.15 9.19 20.34
C TYR A 63 -13.64 8.84 20.15
N ASP A 64 -14.31 9.57 19.25
CA ASP A 64 -15.75 9.44 19.02
C ASP A 64 -16.06 8.50 17.85
N TYR A 65 -15.14 8.38 16.88
CA TYR A 65 -15.34 7.59 15.66
C TYR A 65 -14.08 6.79 15.28
N LEU A 66 -14.30 5.63 14.65
CA LEU A 66 -13.29 4.75 14.06
C LEU A 66 -13.65 4.49 12.59
N PHE A 67 -12.69 4.71 11.69
CA PHE A 67 -12.76 4.33 10.27
C PHE A 67 -11.61 3.37 9.95
N GLY A 68 -11.82 2.42 9.04
CA GLY A 68 -10.77 1.53 8.53
C GLY A 68 -10.62 1.69 7.03
N SER A 69 -9.40 1.91 6.53
CA SER A 69 -9.14 2.03 5.10
C SER A 69 -9.14 0.68 4.35
N MET A 70 -9.21 -0.43 5.08
CA MET A 70 -9.17 -1.81 4.58
C MET A 70 -10.54 -2.38 4.17
N LEU A 71 -11.63 -1.60 4.29
CA LEU A 71 -12.96 -2.13 4.01
C LEU A 71 -13.15 -2.28 2.47
N PRO A 72 -13.40 -3.51 1.96
CA PRO A 72 -13.39 -3.83 0.52
C PRO A 72 -14.54 -3.22 -0.30
N TYR A 73 -15.39 -2.39 0.31
CA TYR A 73 -16.55 -1.75 -0.33
C TYR A 73 -16.38 -0.23 -0.37
N GLY A 74 -15.31 0.24 -1.01
CA GLY A 74 -14.94 1.66 -1.09
C GLY A 74 -15.01 2.28 -2.48
N GLU A 75 -15.39 1.55 -3.54
CA GLU A 75 -15.73 2.14 -4.85
C GLU A 75 -17.14 2.73 -4.87
N ARG A 76 -17.72 3.05 -3.72
CA ARG A 76 -18.69 4.15 -3.71
C ARG A 76 -17.86 5.42 -3.71
N SER A 77 -17.54 5.87 -4.92
CA SER A 77 -17.32 7.28 -5.23
C SER A 77 -18.23 8.11 -4.33
N THR A 78 -17.66 8.71 -3.31
CA THR A 78 -18.40 9.56 -2.38
C THR A 78 -18.57 10.95 -3.01
N ASP A 79 -18.97 10.99 -4.28
CA ASP A 79 -19.78 12.08 -4.82
C ASP A 79 -21.20 12.03 -4.24
N SER A 80 -21.53 10.99 -3.46
CA SER A 80 -22.67 11.03 -2.55
C SER A 80 -22.38 11.97 -1.38
N THR A 81 -22.67 13.26 -1.59
CA THR A 81 -23.07 14.23 -0.55
C THR A 81 -24.37 13.83 0.17
N GLY A 82 -24.73 12.54 0.17
CA GLY A 82 -25.92 12.01 0.82
C GLY A 82 -26.08 10.53 0.51
N SER A 83 -25.75 9.67 1.48
CA SER A 83 -26.42 8.38 1.73
C SER A 83 -25.63 7.55 2.72
N SER A 84 -25.50 8.07 3.94
CA SER A 84 -25.42 7.33 5.19
C SER A 84 -25.81 8.37 6.23
N GLY A 85 -26.73 8.08 7.15
CA GLY A 85 -27.16 9.04 8.18
C GLY A 85 -26.05 9.42 9.19
N SER A 86 -24.78 9.20 8.85
CA SER A 86 -23.63 9.58 9.65
C SER A 86 -23.32 11.05 9.44
N THR A 87 -23.22 11.78 10.54
CA THR A 87 -22.85 13.20 10.57
C THR A 87 -21.39 13.42 10.20
N ILE A 88 -20.56 12.38 10.33
CA ILE A 88 -19.13 12.37 10.01
C ILE A 88 -18.84 11.39 8.87
N ASP A 89 -17.95 11.79 7.97
CA ASP A 89 -17.46 10.99 6.86
C ASP A 89 -15.93 11.11 6.74
N ALA A 90 -15.25 10.04 6.32
CA ALA A 90 -13.82 10.02 6.11
C ALA A 90 -13.48 9.27 4.83
N LYS A 91 -12.65 9.90 3.99
CA LYS A 91 -12.31 9.41 2.65
C LYS A 91 -10.81 9.31 2.51
N TYR A 92 -10.35 8.22 1.94
CA TYR A 92 -8.96 8.04 1.52
C TYR A 92 -8.91 7.84 0.01
N ASP A 93 -8.16 8.69 -0.66
CA ASP A 93 -7.89 8.58 -2.09
C ASP A 93 -6.51 7.93 -2.28
N TYR A 94 -6.50 6.69 -2.75
CA TYR A 94 -5.26 5.92 -2.99
C TYR A 94 -4.38 6.52 -4.09
N GLN A 95 -4.94 7.26 -5.05
CA GLN A 95 -4.16 7.86 -6.13
C GLN A 95 -3.38 9.08 -5.67
N SER A 96 -4.04 9.96 -4.90
CA SER A 96 -3.39 11.17 -4.36
C SER A 96 -2.74 10.95 -2.99
N SER A 97 -2.99 9.80 -2.35
CA SER A 97 -2.57 9.51 -0.98
C SER A 97 -3.10 10.53 0.05
N VAL A 98 -4.25 11.14 -0.24
CA VAL A 98 -4.87 12.18 0.60
C VAL A 98 -6.05 11.61 1.38
N VAL A 99 -6.04 11.85 2.69
CA VAL A 99 -7.16 11.59 3.59
C VAL A 99 -7.92 12.88 3.86
N ARG A 100 -9.25 12.80 3.84
CA ARG A 100 -10.16 13.93 4.11
C ARG A 100 -11.25 13.50 5.09
N VAL A 101 -11.51 14.33 6.09
CA VAL A 101 -12.60 14.15 7.06
C VAL A 101 -13.61 15.28 6.89
N TYR A 102 -14.88 14.92 6.87
CA TYR A 102 -16.00 15.82 6.70
C TYR A 102 -17.00 15.71 7.85
N SER A 103 -17.68 16.81 8.16
CA SER A 103 -18.87 16.83 9.00
C SER A 103 -19.97 17.60 8.28
N HIS A 104 -21.14 16.98 8.12
CA HIS A 104 -22.26 17.58 7.38
C HIS A 104 -21.83 18.12 5.98
N GLY A 105 -20.89 17.42 5.32
CA GLY A 105 -20.32 17.82 4.03
C GLY A 105 -19.24 18.91 4.08
N LEU A 106 -18.97 19.52 5.24
CA LEU A 106 -17.91 20.51 5.43
C LEU A 106 -16.58 19.81 5.74
N LEU A 107 -15.51 20.19 5.04
CA LEU A 107 -14.16 19.65 5.26
C LEU A 107 -13.61 20.13 6.61
N LEU A 108 -13.29 19.20 7.51
CA LEU A 108 -12.70 19.48 8.82
C LEU A 108 -11.19 19.23 8.87
N TYR A 109 -10.71 18.29 8.07
CA TYR A 109 -9.31 17.88 8.07
C TYR A 109 -8.91 17.31 6.71
N LYS A 110 -7.69 17.61 6.28
CA LYS A 110 -7.07 17.11 5.04
C LYS A 110 -5.60 16.82 5.30
N LYS A 111 -5.13 15.64 4.90
CA LYS A 111 -3.74 15.23 5.05
C LYS A 111 -3.24 14.49 3.83
N ASP A 112 -2.10 14.94 3.31
CA ASP A 112 -1.26 14.14 2.42
C ASP A 112 -0.38 13.22 3.26
N LEU A 113 -0.42 11.92 2.96
CA LEU A 113 0.33 10.90 3.68
C LEU A 113 1.76 10.71 3.15
N ASN A 114 2.10 11.21 1.94
CA ASN A 114 3.44 11.03 1.38
C ASN A 114 4.57 11.57 2.27
N PRO A 115 4.46 12.76 2.90
CA PRO A 115 5.52 13.26 3.78
C PRO A 115 5.79 12.34 4.98
N PHE A 116 4.74 11.74 5.56
CA PHE A 116 4.88 10.80 6.67
C PHE A 116 5.54 9.49 6.21
N VAL A 117 5.14 8.97 5.05
CA VAL A 117 5.75 7.76 4.45
C VAL A 117 7.21 8.01 4.10
N ARG A 118 7.55 9.20 3.58
CA ARG A 118 8.92 9.61 3.30
C ARG A 118 9.78 9.57 4.57
N GLU A 119 9.29 10.13 5.67
CA GLU A 119 10.01 10.11 6.96
C GLU A 119 10.26 8.68 7.45
N LEU A 120 9.25 7.80 7.37
CA LEU A 120 9.40 6.39 7.72
C LEU A 120 10.40 5.68 6.81
N PHE A 121 10.35 5.95 5.51
CA PHE A 121 11.27 5.39 4.53
C PHE A 121 12.71 5.82 4.81
N ASP A 122 12.97 7.12 4.97
CA ASP A 122 14.31 7.66 5.21
C ASP A 122 14.89 7.12 6.53
N LYS A 123 14.06 6.94 7.56
CA LYS A 123 14.49 6.42 8.87
C LYS A 123 14.84 4.94 8.83
N HIS A 124 14.08 4.13 8.10
CA HIS A 124 14.21 2.68 8.14
C HIS A 124 14.94 2.09 6.94
N GLN A 125 15.03 2.81 5.81
CA GLN A 125 15.62 2.35 4.56
C GLN A 125 15.21 0.91 4.22
N PRO A 126 13.89 0.64 4.10
CA PRO A 126 13.40 -0.71 3.82
C PRO A 126 13.89 -1.19 2.44
N SER A 127 14.19 -2.48 2.34
CA SER A 127 14.42 -3.15 1.05
C SER A 127 13.09 -3.66 0.48
N GLU A 128 13.16 -4.46 -0.59
CA GLU A 128 12.00 -5.15 -1.16
C GLU A 128 11.32 -6.12 -0.17
N GLU A 129 12.02 -6.53 0.89
CA GLU A 129 11.46 -7.37 1.94
C GLU A 129 10.61 -6.56 2.92
N GLU A 130 9.53 -7.17 3.40
CA GLU A 130 8.65 -6.55 4.40
C GLU A 130 9.41 -6.23 5.69
N LYS A 131 9.41 -4.94 6.05
CA LYS A 131 10.07 -4.45 7.26
C LYS A 131 9.05 -4.20 8.36
N SER A 132 9.27 -4.83 9.50
CA SER A 132 8.43 -4.62 10.69
C SER A 132 8.85 -3.36 11.45
N ILE A 133 7.89 -2.45 11.66
CA ILE A 133 8.06 -1.16 12.32
C ILE A 133 7.28 -1.13 13.64
N PRO A 134 7.83 -0.55 14.73
CA PRO A 134 7.12 -0.38 15.99
C PRO A 134 5.81 0.42 15.84
N PRO A 135 4.76 0.10 16.60
CA PRO A 135 3.46 0.76 16.47
C PRO A 135 3.50 2.27 16.71
N GLU A 136 4.40 2.73 17.57
CA GLU A 136 4.54 4.13 17.94
C GLU A 136 4.99 4.99 16.75
N GLU A 137 5.82 4.41 15.88
CA GLU A 137 6.30 5.06 14.65
C GLU A 137 5.29 4.92 13.51
N MET A 138 4.51 3.84 13.50
CA MET A 138 3.39 3.61 12.58
C MET A 138 2.11 4.32 13.03
N THR A 139 2.22 5.30 13.93
CA THR A 139 1.09 6.08 14.44
C THR A 139 1.35 7.56 14.24
N LEU A 140 0.41 8.24 13.59
CA LEU A 140 0.42 9.69 13.42
C LEU A 140 -0.75 10.29 14.19
N VAL A 141 -0.47 11.23 15.09
CA VAL A 141 -1.50 11.99 15.82
C VAL A 141 -1.40 13.45 15.43
N GLU A 142 -2.51 14.03 14.98
CA GLU A 142 -2.60 15.45 14.65
C GLU A 142 -3.88 16.05 15.22
N GLU A 143 -3.87 17.36 15.40
CA GLU A 143 -4.96 18.08 16.03
C GLU A 143 -5.06 19.48 15.44
N ASN A 144 -6.28 19.90 15.10
CA ASN A 144 -6.60 21.27 14.71
C ASN A 144 -7.71 21.82 15.62
N GLU A 145 -8.30 22.96 15.27
CA GLU A 145 -9.35 23.60 16.08
C GLU A 145 -10.66 22.80 16.14
N GLN A 146 -10.91 21.91 15.18
CA GLN A 146 -12.18 21.20 15.00
C GLN A 146 -12.12 19.73 15.39
N VAL A 147 -10.98 19.07 15.15
CA VAL A 147 -10.81 17.64 15.36
C VAL A 147 -9.41 17.28 15.85
N LYS A 148 -9.34 16.17 16.59
CA LYS A 148 -8.11 15.40 16.79
C LYS A 148 -8.22 14.10 16.01
N VAL A 149 -7.19 13.80 15.23
CA VAL A 149 -7.11 12.59 14.41
C VAL A 149 -5.92 11.73 14.83
N LYS A 150 -6.10 10.41 14.82
CA LYS A 150 -5.03 9.43 14.98
C LYS A 150 -5.09 8.42 13.84
N PHE A 151 -4.02 8.35 13.06
CA PHE A 151 -3.77 7.25 12.13
C PHE A 151 -3.01 6.16 12.85
N ILE A 152 -3.46 4.92 12.73
CA ILE A 152 -2.74 3.73 13.17
C ILE A 152 -2.53 2.88 11.92
N PHE A 153 -1.35 2.96 11.34
CA PHE A 153 -1.00 2.22 10.12
C PHE A 153 -0.77 0.76 10.46
N VAL A 154 -1.31 -0.11 9.60
CA VAL A 154 -1.19 -1.57 9.65
C VAL A 154 -0.17 -2.01 8.61
N HIS A 155 -0.34 -1.55 7.36
CA HIS A 155 0.59 -1.76 6.25
C HIS A 155 0.78 -0.48 5.45
N ILE A 156 2.00 -0.26 4.97
CA ILE A 156 2.35 0.79 4.02
C ILE A 156 3.15 0.15 2.90
N MET A 157 2.75 0.39 1.66
CA MET A 157 3.42 -0.06 0.45
C MET A 157 3.69 1.15 -0.44
N GLY A 158 4.90 1.25 -0.94
CA GLY A 158 5.27 2.34 -1.83
C GLY A 158 6.39 1.98 -2.78
N GLN A 159 6.77 2.98 -3.57
CA GLN A 159 7.85 2.91 -4.53
C GLN A 159 8.89 4.00 -4.23
N GLU A 160 10.15 3.68 -4.49
CA GLU A 160 11.26 4.63 -4.56
C GLU A 160 11.71 4.74 -6.02
N ASP A 161 11.80 5.94 -6.55
CA ASP A 161 12.57 6.20 -7.77
C ASP A 161 14.06 6.14 -7.44
N MET A 162 14.74 5.09 -7.88
CA MET A 162 16.17 4.83 -7.68
C MET A 162 17.07 5.86 -8.37
N THR A 163 16.54 6.69 -9.28
CA THR A 163 17.27 7.75 -9.97
C THR A 163 17.21 9.07 -9.19
N THR A 164 16.03 9.44 -8.69
CA THR A 164 15.81 10.72 -7.99
C THR A 164 15.83 10.59 -6.46
N GLY A 165 15.65 9.39 -5.92
CA GLY A 165 15.40 9.13 -4.51
C GLY A 165 14.01 9.58 -4.05
N ASP A 166 13.07 9.75 -4.99
CA ASP A 166 11.70 10.16 -4.67
C ASP A 166 10.89 8.96 -4.18
N VAL A 167 10.22 9.15 -3.05
CA VAL A 167 9.40 8.11 -2.41
C VAL A 167 7.93 8.46 -2.62
N LYS A 168 7.16 7.50 -3.10
CA LYS A 168 5.72 7.64 -3.34
C LYS A 168 4.94 6.54 -2.63
N LEU A 169 3.90 6.95 -1.91
CA LEU A 169 2.93 6.02 -1.33
C LEU A 169 2.04 5.46 -2.44
N GLU A 170 2.00 4.13 -2.55
CA GLU A 170 1.08 3.41 -3.46
C GLU A 170 -0.18 2.95 -2.72
N ARG A 171 -0.02 2.42 -1.50
CA ARG A 171 -1.16 1.98 -0.69
C ARG A 171 -0.83 2.04 0.80
N ALA A 172 -1.77 2.57 1.58
CA ALA A 172 -1.75 2.48 3.04
C ALA A 172 -3.02 1.82 3.59
N GLU A 173 -2.81 0.92 4.53
CA GLU A 173 -3.85 0.29 5.33
C GLU A 173 -3.75 0.81 6.75
N PHE A 174 -4.82 1.43 7.26
CA PHE A 174 -4.82 2.09 8.55
C PHE A 174 -6.21 2.14 9.18
N TYR A 175 -6.21 2.29 10.50
CA TYR A 175 -7.35 2.80 11.25
C TYR A 175 -7.21 4.32 11.43
N LEU A 176 -8.31 5.04 11.26
CA LEU A 176 -8.41 6.47 11.53
C LEU A 176 -9.39 6.68 12.68
N LEU A 177 -8.87 7.17 13.80
CA LEU A 177 -9.67 7.59 14.95
C LEU A 177 -9.89 9.09 14.90
N ILE A 178 -11.11 9.52 15.16
CA ILE A 178 -11.49 10.93 15.14
C ILE A 178 -12.18 11.29 16.46
N LYS A 179 -11.69 12.35 17.10
CA LYS A 179 -12.35 13.02 18.22
C LYS A 179 -12.79 14.40 17.78
N MET A 180 -14.05 14.73 18.00
CA MET A 180 -14.62 16.05 17.77
C MET A 180 -14.26 16.99 18.93
N LYS A 181 -14.13 18.28 18.63
CA LYS A 181 -13.94 19.34 19.63
C LYS A 181 -15.22 20.14 19.87
#